data_AF-A0A1W9W129-F1
#
_entry.id   AF-A0A1W9W129-F1
#
_cell.length_a   1.000
_cell.length_b   1.000
_cell.length_c   1.000
_cell.angle_alpha   90.00
_cell.angle_beta   90.00
_cell.angle_gamma   90.00
#
_symmetry.space_group_name_H-M   'P 1'
#
loop_
_entity.id
_entity.type
_entity.pdbx_description
1 polymer ?
#
loop_
_entity_poly.entity_id
_entity_poly.type
_entity_poly.pdbx_seq_one_letter_code
_entity_poly.pdbx_strand_id
1 'polypeptide(L)'
;GDLISDYIEVVGFNYDGKQWYLNPLKADTNNDGQLDTVECEALINVENNTIISSSGSYCQDIDNDKTPDIYDFDNDGDGVPDKVDESPYKFMGDINSGLSDQKFDFKLSSFNANKPIFVDIMVQHECP
;
A
#
# COMPACT_ATOMS: atom_id res chain seq x y z
N GLY A 1 3.30 -1.49 18.92
CA GLY A 1 4.68 -1.19 18.59
C GLY A 1 5.00 -1.92 17.32
N ASP A 2 5.45 -1.19 16.32
CA ASP A 2 5.71 -1.60 14.92
C ASP A 2 7.20 -1.64 14.57
N LEU A 3 8.10 -1.28 15.50
CA LEU A 3 9.56 -1.10 15.31
C LEU A 3 9.97 0.30 14.85
N ILE A 4 9.03 1.22 14.66
CA ILE A 4 9.30 2.66 14.69
C ILE A 4 9.35 3.06 16.18
N SER A 5 10.31 3.90 16.54
CA SER A 5 10.39 4.39 17.92
C SER A 5 9.38 5.51 18.15
N ASP A 6 8.77 5.56 19.34
CA ASP A 6 7.86 6.63 19.75
C ASP A 6 8.43 8.03 19.52
N TYR A 7 9.76 8.19 19.69
CA TYR A 7 10.44 9.45 19.40
C TYR A 7 10.29 9.86 17.93
N ILE A 8 10.54 8.93 16.99
CA ILE A 8 10.40 9.14 15.54
C ILE A 8 8.95 9.40 15.14
N GLU A 9 8.01 8.70 15.75
CA GLU A 9 6.58 8.91 15.48
C GLU A 9 6.15 10.35 15.86
N VAL A 10 6.63 10.86 17.01
CA VAL A 10 6.28 12.19 17.51
C VAL A 10 7.01 13.32 16.79
N VAL A 11 8.31 13.18 16.52
CA VAL A 11 9.07 14.23 15.80
C VAL A 11 8.77 14.23 14.32
N GLY A 12 8.38 13.09 13.77
CA GLY A 12 8.01 12.92 12.39
C GLY A 12 9.18 12.97 11.42
N PHE A 13 8.85 12.92 10.14
CA PHE A 13 9.79 12.94 9.03
C PHE A 13 9.32 13.89 7.90
N ASN A 14 10.24 14.26 7.02
CA ASN A 14 9.91 15.06 5.84
C ASN A 14 9.78 14.17 4.60
N TYR A 15 8.70 14.35 3.84
CA TYR A 15 8.45 13.70 2.56
C TYR A 15 7.80 14.69 1.59
N ASP A 16 8.33 14.78 0.37
CA ASP A 16 7.92 15.76 -0.66
C ASP A 16 7.77 17.21 -0.15
N GLY A 17 8.68 17.64 0.75
CA GLY A 17 8.66 18.98 1.33
C GLY A 17 7.57 19.20 2.40
N LYS A 18 6.79 18.18 2.74
CA LYS A 18 5.80 18.19 3.82
C LYS A 18 6.33 17.42 5.02
N GLN A 19 6.00 17.89 6.22
CA GLN A 19 6.29 17.20 7.47
C GLN A 19 5.12 16.29 7.84
N TRP A 20 5.42 15.04 8.18
CA TRP A 20 4.46 14.00 8.55
C TRP A 20 4.75 13.47 9.95
N TYR A 21 3.71 13.06 10.68
CA TYR A 21 3.79 12.64 12.08
C TYR A 21 2.92 11.41 12.31
N LEU A 22 3.48 10.39 12.96
CA LEU A 22 2.75 9.17 13.31
C LEU A 22 2.22 9.27 14.74
N ASN A 23 1.47 8.27 15.15
CA ASN A 23 0.93 8.21 16.51
C ASN A 23 1.64 7.11 17.31
N PRO A 24 2.42 7.43 18.35
CA PRO A 24 3.19 6.46 19.14
C PRO A 24 2.34 5.39 19.86
N LEU A 25 1.01 5.58 19.87
CA LEU A 25 0.07 4.62 20.45
C LEU A 25 -0.62 3.74 19.40
N LYS A 26 -0.29 3.90 18.11
CA LYS A 26 -0.98 3.24 16.99
C LYS A 26 0.04 2.84 15.93
N ALA A 27 0.20 1.54 15.76
CA ALA A 27 1.26 0.91 14.96
C ALA A 27 0.93 0.76 13.45
N ASP A 28 -0.21 1.30 13.05
CA ASP A 28 -0.86 1.16 11.74
C ASP A 28 -1.66 2.45 11.58
N THR A 29 -1.19 3.39 10.77
CA THR A 29 -1.63 4.79 10.74
C THR A 29 -2.91 4.98 9.94
N ASN A 30 -3.09 4.30 8.81
CA ASN A 30 -4.30 4.33 7.97
C ASN A 30 -5.36 3.25 8.37
N ASN A 31 -5.03 2.27 9.22
CA ASN A 31 -5.88 1.12 9.58
C ASN A 31 -6.26 0.22 8.41
N ASP A 32 -5.37 0.04 7.44
CA ASP A 32 -5.57 -0.91 6.34
C ASP A 32 -5.20 -2.36 6.75
N GLY A 33 -4.54 -2.54 7.91
CA GLY A 33 -4.09 -3.83 8.43
C GLY A 33 -2.59 -4.09 8.22
N GLN A 34 -1.88 -3.15 7.60
CA GLN A 34 -0.44 -3.13 7.47
C GLN A 34 0.17 -2.26 8.57
N LEU A 35 1.38 -2.60 8.99
CA LEU A 35 2.06 -1.83 10.03
C LEU A 35 2.84 -0.70 9.36
N ASP A 36 2.98 0.43 10.06
CA ASP A 36 3.69 1.61 9.54
C ASP A 36 5.13 1.29 9.07
N THR A 37 5.75 0.30 9.71
CA THR A 37 7.09 -0.18 9.34
C THR A 37 7.13 -0.94 8.02
N VAL A 38 6.04 -1.60 7.61
CA VAL A 38 5.97 -2.32 6.33
C VAL A 38 5.86 -1.33 5.18
N GLU A 39 4.98 -0.35 5.31
CA GLU A 39 4.74 0.70 4.33
C GLU A 39 5.88 1.74 4.31
N CYS A 40 6.60 1.90 5.43
CA CYS A 40 7.77 2.77 5.52
C CYS A 40 8.93 2.22 6.38
N GLU A 41 9.62 1.21 5.86
CA GLU A 41 10.79 0.60 6.52
C GLU A 41 11.93 1.59 6.85
N ALA A 42 11.99 2.70 6.10
CA ALA A 42 13.02 3.72 6.28
C ALA A 42 12.95 4.42 7.65
N LEU A 43 11.79 4.39 8.34
CA LEU A 43 11.60 4.98 9.65
C LEU A 43 12.21 4.16 10.81
N ILE A 44 12.65 2.92 10.56
CA ILE A 44 13.38 2.11 11.55
C ILE A 44 14.77 2.73 11.83
N ASN A 45 15.41 3.32 10.81
CA ASN A 45 16.79 3.78 10.87
C ASN A 45 16.88 5.29 10.62
N VAL A 46 16.62 6.06 11.68
CA VAL A 46 16.69 7.53 11.66
C VAL A 46 17.79 8.03 12.60
N GLU A 47 18.73 8.82 12.07
CA GLU A 47 19.73 9.56 12.88
C GLU A 47 19.47 11.06 12.75
N ASN A 48 19.55 11.79 13.87
CA ASN A 48 19.39 13.25 13.89
C ASN A 48 18.15 13.75 13.14
N ASN A 49 17.02 13.06 13.28
CA ASN A 49 15.75 13.41 12.63
C ASN A 49 15.78 13.34 11.09
N THR A 50 16.76 12.65 10.52
CA THR A 50 16.92 12.45 9.08
C THR A 50 16.91 10.97 8.78
N ILE A 51 16.05 10.55 7.85
CA ILE A 51 15.99 9.18 7.37
C ILE A 51 17.34 8.85 6.70
N ILE A 52 18.01 7.80 7.18
CA ILE A 52 19.32 7.39 6.66
C ILE A 52 19.12 6.21 5.72
N SER A 53 18.48 6.47 4.58
CA SER A 53 18.30 5.43 3.57
C SER A 53 19.41 5.56 2.52
N SER A 54 20.26 4.54 2.40
CA SER A 54 21.34 4.47 1.40
C SER A 54 20.83 4.35 -0.04
N SER A 55 19.52 4.12 -0.21
CA SER A 55 18.86 3.87 -1.49
C SER A 55 18.03 5.05 -2.00
N GLY A 56 17.88 6.14 -1.23
CA GLY A 56 16.91 7.21 -1.55
C GLY A 56 15.44 6.75 -1.56
N SER A 57 15.16 5.52 -1.09
CA SER A 57 13.80 5.05 -0.86
C SER A 57 13.34 5.67 0.45
N TYR A 58 12.56 6.73 0.30
CA TYR A 58 11.66 7.20 1.34
C TYR A 58 10.50 6.20 1.47
N CYS A 59 9.55 6.46 2.37
CA CYS A 59 8.31 5.69 2.46
C CYS A 59 7.72 5.39 1.08
N GLN A 60 7.02 4.26 0.95
CA GLN A 60 6.34 3.91 -0.29
C GLN A 60 5.28 4.96 -0.64
N ASP A 61 5.03 5.13 -1.93
CA ASP A 61 4.08 6.06 -2.56
C ASP A 61 3.79 5.47 -3.95
N ILE A 62 2.93 4.46 -3.97
CA ILE A 62 2.81 3.54 -5.10
C ILE A 62 2.16 4.20 -6.31
N ASP A 63 1.12 4.99 -6.11
CA ASP A 63 0.44 5.74 -7.16
C ASP A 63 1.15 7.07 -7.53
N ASN A 64 2.14 7.48 -6.73
CA ASN A 64 2.94 8.70 -6.88
C ASN A 64 2.12 9.99 -6.73
N ASP A 65 1.08 10.00 -5.90
CA ASP A 65 0.25 11.18 -5.62
C ASP A 65 0.88 12.16 -4.61
N LYS A 66 2.01 11.78 -4.00
CA LYS A 66 2.79 12.49 -2.94
C LYS A 66 2.27 12.28 -1.52
N THR A 67 1.35 11.36 -1.33
CA THR A 67 0.92 10.81 -0.04
C THR A 67 1.69 9.51 0.17
N PRO A 68 2.53 9.40 1.21
CA PRO A 68 3.13 8.13 1.54
C PRO A 68 2.06 7.09 1.89
N ASP A 69 2.26 5.83 1.49
CA ASP A 69 1.34 4.70 1.69
C ASP A 69 0.86 4.60 3.15
N ILE A 70 1.74 4.84 4.14
CA ILE A 70 1.37 4.91 5.58
C ILE A 70 0.23 5.90 5.94
N TYR A 71 -0.08 6.86 5.07
CA TYR A 71 -1.19 7.82 5.20
C TYR A 71 -2.20 7.73 4.06
N ASP A 72 -1.90 6.95 3.02
CA ASP A 72 -2.82 6.70 1.94
C ASP A 72 -3.85 5.66 2.37
N PHE A 73 -5.04 5.73 1.80
CA PHE A 73 -6.10 4.75 2.00
C PHE A 73 -6.40 3.98 0.70
N ASP A 74 -5.70 4.28 -0.38
CA ASP A 74 -5.79 3.68 -1.71
C ASP A 74 -4.40 3.76 -2.37
N ASN A 75 -3.45 2.92 -1.96
CA ASN A 75 -2.04 3.11 -2.32
C ASN A 75 -1.78 3.03 -3.83
N ASP A 76 -2.61 2.32 -4.59
CA ASP A 76 -2.45 2.19 -6.04
C ASP A 76 -3.38 3.08 -6.88
N GLY A 77 -4.20 3.89 -6.21
CA GLY A 77 -5.05 4.92 -6.80
C GLY A 77 -6.13 4.37 -7.72
N ASP A 78 -6.61 3.15 -7.47
CA ASP A 78 -7.63 2.49 -8.28
C ASP A 78 -9.07 2.74 -7.84
N GLY A 79 -9.25 3.47 -6.74
CA GLY A 79 -10.54 3.83 -6.18
C GLY A 79 -11.09 2.78 -5.21
N VAL A 80 -10.38 1.69 -4.94
CA VAL A 80 -10.72 0.68 -3.94
C VAL A 80 -9.89 0.91 -2.67
N PRO A 81 -10.51 1.14 -1.50
CA PRO A 81 -9.73 1.35 -0.28
C PRO A 81 -8.90 0.12 0.11
N ASP A 82 -7.63 0.33 0.49
CA ASP A 82 -6.64 -0.72 0.81
C ASP A 82 -7.19 -1.79 1.76
N LYS A 83 -7.95 -1.34 2.77
CA LYS A 83 -8.57 -2.17 3.79
C LYS A 83 -9.48 -3.28 3.24
N VAL A 84 -10.04 -3.08 2.06
CA VAL A 84 -10.93 -4.02 1.39
C VAL A 84 -10.38 -4.45 0.03
N ASP A 85 -9.17 -4.02 -0.33
CA ASP A 85 -8.54 -4.40 -1.57
C ASP A 85 -7.74 -5.71 -1.41
N GLU A 86 -7.89 -6.59 -2.39
CA GLU A 86 -7.11 -7.84 -2.51
C GLU A 86 -5.77 -7.58 -3.22
N SER A 87 -5.58 -6.41 -3.82
CA SER A 87 -4.35 -6.03 -4.53
C SER A 87 -3.93 -4.58 -4.26
N PRO A 88 -3.81 -4.15 -2.97
CA PRO A 88 -3.67 -2.73 -2.54
C PRO A 88 -2.46 -1.98 -3.10
N TYR A 89 -1.58 -2.67 -3.81
CA TYR A 89 -0.30 -2.15 -4.28
C TYR A 89 -0.18 -2.20 -5.80
N LYS A 90 -1.25 -2.57 -6.50
CA LYS A 90 -1.19 -2.81 -7.93
C LYS A 90 -2.56 -2.67 -8.58
N PHE A 91 -2.73 -1.50 -9.20
CA PHE A 91 -3.86 -1.25 -10.07
C PHE A 91 -3.95 -2.33 -11.16
N MET A 92 -5.02 -3.12 -11.09
CA MET A 92 -5.25 -4.22 -12.03
C MET A 92 -5.87 -3.74 -13.36
N GLY A 93 -6.24 -2.46 -13.45
CA GLY A 93 -6.85 -1.81 -14.61
C GLY A 93 -8.35 -1.60 -14.44
N ASP A 94 -8.88 -0.57 -15.11
CA ASP A 94 -10.32 -0.28 -15.13
C ASP A 94 -11.03 -0.99 -16.30
N ILE A 95 -12.33 -0.78 -16.45
CA ILE A 95 -13.10 -1.34 -17.58
C ILE A 95 -12.65 -0.80 -18.96
N ASN A 96 -11.89 0.31 -19.01
CA ASN A 96 -11.43 0.94 -20.24
C ASN A 96 -9.99 0.53 -20.62
N SER A 97 -9.20 0.08 -19.66
CA SER A 97 -7.77 -0.21 -19.78
C SER A 97 -7.41 -1.65 -19.40
N GLY A 98 -8.15 -2.27 -18.48
CA GLY A 98 -7.97 -3.64 -17.99
C GLY A 98 -8.85 -4.70 -18.67
N LEU A 99 -10.00 -4.31 -19.23
CA LEU A 99 -10.90 -5.21 -19.96
C LEU A 99 -11.09 -4.74 -21.42
N SER A 100 -10.25 -5.26 -22.32
CA SER A 100 -10.46 -5.07 -23.77
C SER A 100 -11.81 -5.68 -24.17
N ASP A 101 -12.71 -4.86 -24.73
CA ASP A 101 -14.02 -5.25 -25.26
C ASP A 101 -15.07 -5.70 -24.20
N GLN A 102 -14.94 -5.25 -22.94
CA GLN A 102 -15.86 -5.59 -21.83
C GLN A 102 -15.98 -7.09 -21.55
N LYS A 103 -15.05 -7.89 -22.08
CA LYS A 103 -15.06 -9.35 -21.95
C LYS A 103 -13.96 -9.80 -21.01
N PHE A 104 -14.35 -10.35 -19.87
CA PHE A 104 -13.45 -11.06 -18.98
C PHE A 104 -13.19 -12.48 -19.52
N ASP A 105 -12.15 -12.63 -20.35
CA ASP A 105 -11.75 -13.94 -20.91
C ASP A 105 -10.87 -14.70 -19.92
N PHE A 106 -11.49 -15.59 -19.13
CA PHE A 106 -10.81 -16.40 -18.12
C PHE A 106 -10.59 -17.83 -18.60
N LYS A 107 -9.32 -18.22 -18.84
CA LYS A 107 -8.95 -19.57 -19.29
C LYS A 107 -7.98 -20.25 -18.33
N LEU A 108 -8.52 -21.24 -17.61
CA LEU A 108 -7.77 -22.17 -16.77
C LEU A 108 -7.24 -23.35 -17.62
N SER A 109 -5.93 -23.61 -17.61
CA SER A 109 -5.34 -24.76 -18.31
C SER A 109 -4.15 -25.38 -17.55
N SER A 110 -3.80 -26.64 -17.89
CA SER A 110 -2.65 -27.40 -17.38
C SER A 110 -2.68 -27.79 -15.89
N PHE A 111 -3.71 -28.53 -15.48
CA PHE A 111 -3.83 -29.02 -14.09
C PHE A 111 -3.37 -30.46 -13.91
N ASN A 112 -2.86 -30.76 -12.72
CA ASN A 112 -2.55 -32.12 -12.29
C ASN A 112 -3.80 -32.78 -11.71
N ALA A 113 -4.06 -34.04 -12.09
CA ALA A 113 -5.16 -34.81 -11.53
C ALA A 113 -5.09 -34.85 -9.99
N ASN A 114 -6.25 -34.76 -9.35
CA ASN A 114 -6.43 -34.82 -7.90
C ASN A 114 -5.76 -33.68 -7.09
N LYS A 115 -5.51 -32.51 -7.69
CA LYS A 115 -5.14 -31.30 -6.96
C LYS A 115 -6.27 -30.26 -7.04
N PRO A 116 -6.69 -29.66 -5.91
CA PRO A 116 -7.64 -28.55 -5.94
C PRO A 116 -7.02 -27.33 -6.61
N ILE A 117 -7.87 -26.53 -7.25
CA ILE A 117 -7.53 -25.24 -7.85
C ILE A 117 -8.46 -24.23 -7.20
N PHE A 118 -7.89 -23.11 -6.76
CA PHE A 118 -8.64 -21.99 -6.20
C PHE A 118 -8.49 -20.80 -7.14
N VAL A 119 -9.59 -20.09 -7.34
CA VAL A 119 -9.66 -18.88 -8.13
C VAL A 119 -10.57 -17.94 -7.36
N ASP A 120 -10.01 -16.80 -6.97
CA ASP A 120 -10.75 -15.71 -6.35
C ASP A 120 -10.80 -14.56 -7.36
N ILE A 121 -12.00 -14.03 -7.58
CA ILE A 121 -12.26 -12.89 -8.46
C ILE A 121 -13.00 -11.87 -7.62
N MET A 122 -12.39 -10.71 -7.45
CA MET A 122 -13.02 -9.56 -6.83
C MET A 122 -13.47 -8.58 -7.91
N VAL A 123 -14.71 -8.09 -7.80
CA VAL A 123 -15.22 -6.97 -8.59
C VAL A 123 -15.85 -6.01 -7.61
N GLN A 124 -15.27 -4.81 -7.48
CA GLN A 124 -15.83 -3.74 -6.66
C GLN A 124 -16.36 -2.62 -7.55
N HIS A 125 -17.32 -1.86 -7.03
CA HIS A 125 -17.81 -0.66 -7.68
C HIS A 125 -17.16 0.55 -7.04
N GLU A 126 -16.70 1.51 -7.84
CA GLU A 126 -16.32 2.81 -7.32
C GLU A 126 -17.58 3.51 -6.77
N CYS A 127 -17.54 3.99 -5.53
CA CYS A 127 -18.54 4.92 -5.02
C CYS A 127 -18.17 6.33 -5.53
N PRO A 128 -19.10 7.08 -6.15
CA PRO A 128 -18.84 8.44 -6.62
C PRO A 128 -18.64 9.46 -5.48
#